data_AF-A0A2V6ZBE3-F1
#
_entry.id   AF-A0A2V6ZBE3-F1
#
_cell.length_a   1.000
_cell.length_b   1.000
_cell.length_c   1.000
_cell.angle_alpha   90.00
_cell.angle_beta   90.00
_cell.angle_gamma   90.00
#
_symmetry.space_group_name_H-M   'P 1'
#
loop_
_entity.id
_entity.type
_entity.pdbx_description
1 polymer ?
#
loop_
_entity_poly.entity_id
_entity_poly.type
_entity_poly.pdbx_seq_one_letter_code
_entity_poly.pdbx_strand_id
1 'polypeptide(L)'
;MLRIDRRLLQNVDWALLAIAFGLVVMSTLTLASLHVGRAGGSVVVRQVLWFAVGLTVMVLLASLDYRRLVRAAPALYLLGLAGLAAVFVLGRTVSGARRWIVFGPMSIQPSELFKICFVLIVVWALASRWAQPVGKLTIALILPIVAVPAVLIIKQPDLGTALLLVPVLTILLVGAGLRLKVLGGLALAALSAMPLAWLALKDY
;
A
#
# COMPACT_ATOMS: atom_id res chain seq x y z
N MET A 1 -9.84 6.11 -27.43
CA MET A 1 -9.92 4.66 -27.71
C MET A 1 -8.74 3.97 -27.03
N LEU A 2 -8.99 3.20 -25.96
CA LEU A 2 -7.97 2.40 -25.30
C LEU A 2 -7.53 1.29 -26.26
N ARG A 3 -6.38 1.45 -26.92
CA ARG A 3 -5.78 0.36 -27.71
C ARG A 3 -5.17 -0.63 -26.72
N ILE A 4 -5.94 -1.66 -26.38
CA ILE A 4 -5.44 -2.79 -25.58
C ILE A 4 -4.44 -3.53 -26.45
N ASP A 5 -3.17 -3.40 -26.12
CA ASP A 5 -2.08 -4.05 -26.85
C ASP A 5 -2.16 -5.57 -26.61
N ARG A 6 -2.24 -6.39 -27.67
CA ARG A 6 -2.42 -7.86 -27.55
C ARG A 6 -1.30 -8.54 -26.77
N ARG A 7 -0.14 -7.87 -26.64
CA ARG A 7 0.99 -8.27 -25.81
C ARG A 7 0.65 -8.36 -24.32
N LEU A 8 -0.35 -7.60 -23.84
CA LEU A 8 -0.82 -7.69 -22.46
C LEU A 8 -1.41 -9.05 -22.14
N LEU A 9 -2.15 -9.68 -23.06
CA LEU A 9 -2.75 -11.00 -22.83
C LEU A 9 -1.74 -12.15 -22.94
N GLN A 10 -0.63 -11.96 -23.64
CA GLN A 10 0.40 -13.00 -23.83
C GLN A 10 1.41 -13.07 -22.68
N ASN A 11 1.66 -11.95 -22.00
CA ASN A 11 2.61 -11.87 -20.87
C ASN A 11 1.93 -11.96 -19.50
N VAL A 12 0.63 -12.26 -19.46
CA VAL A 12 -0.09 -12.46 -18.22
C VAL A 12 0.25 -13.83 -17.66
N ASP A 13 0.67 -13.84 -16.39
CA ASP A 13 0.80 -15.07 -15.62
C ASP A 13 -0.59 -15.59 -15.24
N TRP A 14 -1.11 -16.47 -16.09
CA TRP A 14 -2.43 -17.08 -15.90
C TRP A 14 -2.51 -17.95 -14.65
N ALA A 15 -1.39 -18.54 -14.20
CA ALA A 15 -1.35 -19.34 -13.00
C ALA A 15 -1.54 -18.45 -11.77
N LEU A 16 -0.85 -17.31 -11.71
CA LEU A 16 -1.03 -16.33 -10.64
C LEU A 16 -2.46 -15.81 -10.58
N LEU A 17 -3.06 -15.48 -11.73
CA LEU A 17 -4.46 -15.03 -11.78
C LEU A 17 -5.43 -16.13 -11.33
N ALA A 18 -5.21 -17.38 -11.72
CA ALA A 18 -6.05 -18.50 -11.31
C ALA A 18 -5.97 -18.73 -9.79
N ILE A 19 -4.78 -18.67 -9.20
CA ILE A 19 -4.59 -18.79 -7.75
C ILE A 19 -5.29 -17.64 -7.02
N ALA A 20 -5.10 -16.40 -7.48
CA ALA A 20 -5.76 -15.23 -6.89
C ALA A 20 -7.29 -15.34 -6.97
N PHE A 21 -7.82 -15.79 -8.11
CA PHE A 21 -9.25 -16.03 -8.27
C PHE A 21 -9.75 -17.15 -7.34
N GLY A 22 -9.00 -18.24 -7.20
CA GLY A 22 -9.31 -19.32 -6.25
C GLY A 22 -9.39 -18.82 -4.81
N LEU A 23 -8.49 -17.94 -4.38
CA LEU A 23 -8.54 -17.31 -3.05
C LEU A 23 -9.78 -16.45 -2.86
N VAL A 24 -10.21 -15.72 -3.90
CA VAL A 24 -11.44 -14.92 -3.86
C VAL A 24 -12.67 -15.82 -3.75
N VAL A 25 -12.73 -16.91 -4.52
CA VAL A 25 -13.82 -17.90 -4.42
C VAL A 25 -13.88 -18.48 -3.01
N MET A 26 -12.75 -18.94 -2.48
CA MET A 26 -12.67 -19.44 -1.11
C MET A 26 -13.13 -18.40 -0.08
N SER A 27 -12.73 -17.14 -0.24
CA SER A 27 -13.18 -16.03 0.61
C SER A 27 -14.70 -15.82 0.54
N THR A 28 -15.31 -15.89 -0.65
CA THR A 28 -16.77 -15.74 -0.78
C THR A 28 -17.53 -16.93 -0.19
N LEU A 29 -17.02 -18.16 -0.35
CA LEU A 29 -17.62 -19.37 0.20
C LEU A 29 -17.55 -19.41 1.73
N THR A 30 -16.43 -18.98 2.32
CA THR A 30 -16.31 -18.88 3.78
C THR A 30 -17.26 -17.82 4.33
N LEU A 31 -17.35 -16.64 3.68
CA LEU A 31 -18.31 -15.60 4.06
C LEU A 31 -19.77 -16.06 3.93
N ALA A 32 -20.11 -16.83 2.89
CA ALA A 32 -21.44 -17.38 2.71
C ALA A 32 -21.79 -18.44 3.77
N SER A 33 -20.79 -19.20 4.23
CA SER A 33 -20.94 -20.22 5.27
C SER A 33 -21.10 -19.63 6.68
N LEU A 34 -20.68 -18.37 6.90
CA LEU A 34 -20.90 -17.69 8.17
C LEU A 34 -22.39 -17.36 8.31
N HIS A 35 -23.04 -17.91 9.33
CA HIS A 35 -24.45 -17.63 9.65
C HIS A 35 -24.61 -16.23 10.26
N VAL A 36 -24.29 -15.18 9.49
CA VAL A 36 -24.41 -13.77 9.92
C VAL A 36 -25.86 -13.30 9.75
N GLY A 37 -26.82 -14.00 10.35
CA GLY A 37 -28.25 -13.62 10.37
C GLY A 37 -28.82 -13.07 9.05
N ARG A 38 -29.79 -12.16 9.12
CA ARG A 38 -30.38 -11.47 7.94
C ARG A 38 -29.39 -10.57 7.17
N ALA A 39 -28.15 -10.42 7.62
CA ALA A 39 -27.12 -9.57 7.02
C ALA A 39 -26.08 -10.34 6.17
N GLY A 40 -25.99 -11.67 6.29
CA GLY A 40 -24.96 -12.48 5.61
C GLY A 40 -24.99 -12.38 4.08
N GLY A 41 -26.18 -12.40 3.49
CA GLY A 41 -26.34 -12.21 2.04
C GLY A 41 -25.84 -10.84 1.55
N SER A 42 -25.98 -9.79 2.37
CA SER A 42 -25.52 -8.43 2.02
C SER A 42 -23.99 -8.30 1.98
N VAL A 43 -23.28 -9.07 2.80
CA VAL A 43 -21.81 -9.03 2.88
C VAL A 43 -21.19 -9.75 1.69
N VAL A 44 -21.73 -10.90 1.28
CA VAL A 44 -21.27 -11.65 0.10
C VAL A 44 -21.46 -10.82 -1.17
N VAL A 45 -22.65 -10.21 -1.34
CA VAL A 45 -22.91 -9.32 -2.49
C VAL A 45 -21.90 -8.16 -2.50
N ARG A 46 -21.63 -7.55 -1.35
CA ARG A 46 -20.63 -6.47 -1.25
C ARG A 46 -19.23 -6.95 -1.60
N GLN A 47 -18.83 -8.15 -1.19
CA GLN A 47 -17.53 -8.74 -1.51
C GLN A 47 -17.36 -8.95 -3.02
N VAL A 48 -18.39 -9.50 -3.69
CA VAL A 48 -18.39 -9.71 -5.15
C VAL A 48 -18.32 -8.38 -5.89
N LEU A 49 -19.06 -7.35 -5.43
CA LEU A 49 -19.00 -6.01 -6.01
C LEU A 49 -17.61 -5.39 -5.88
N TRP A 50 -16.97 -5.46 -4.71
CA TRP A 50 -15.60 -4.95 -4.52
C TRP A 50 -14.58 -5.71 -5.35
N PHE A 51 -14.75 -7.03 -5.52
CA PHE A 51 -13.91 -7.80 -6.42
C PHE A 51 -14.07 -7.34 -7.88
N ALA A 52 -15.30 -7.13 -8.35
CA ALA A 52 -15.56 -6.63 -9.70
C ALA A 52 -14.95 -5.23 -9.93
N VAL A 53 -15.07 -4.34 -8.94
CA VAL A 53 -14.43 -3.01 -8.97
C VAL A 53 -12.91 -3.14 -9.00
N GLY A 54 -12.33 -3.98 -8.13
CA GLY A 54 -10.89 -4.22 -8.08
C GLY A 54 -10.34 -4.82 -9.38
N LEU A 55 -11.03 -5.78 -9.97
CA LEU A 55 -10.68 -6.37 -11.27
C LEU A 55 -10.71 -5.33 -12.39
N THR A 56 -11.74 -4.47 -12.39
CA THR A 56 -11.85 -3.37 -13.36
C THR A 56 -10.66 -2.41 -13.23
N VAL A 57 -10.34 -1.99 -12.00
CA VAL A 57 -9.19 -1.11 -11.71
C VAL A 57 -7.87 -1.78 -12.11
N MET A 58 -7.71 -3.08 -11.85
CA MET A 58 -6.53 -3.84 -12.24
C MET A 58 -6.33 -3.84 -13.75
N VAL A 59 -7.38 -4.12 -14.54
CA VAL A 59 -7.30 -4.13 -16.01
C VAL A 59 -6.97 -2.73 -16.54
N LEU A 60 -7.58 -1.68 -15.98
CA LEU A 60 -7.28 -0.30 -16.35
C LEU A 60 -5.81 0.06 -16.07
N LEU A 61 -5.31 -0.25 -14.88
CA LEU A 61 -3.92 0.02 -14.50
C LEU A 61 -2.94 -0.82 -15.33
N ALA A 62 -3.26 -2.07 -15.63
CA ALA A 62 -2.43 -2.94 -16.48
C ALA A 62 -2.32 -2.40 -17.92
N SER A 63 -3.33 -1.67 -18.39
CA SER A 63 -3.30 -1.04 -19.73
C SER A 63 -2.43 0.23 -19.79
N LEU A 64 -1.97 0.75 -18.64
CA LEU A 64 -1.13 1.94 -18.58
C LEU A 64 0.35 1.56 -18.61
N ASP A 65 1.13 2.36 -19.34
CA ASP A 65 2.59 2.26 -19.30
C ASP A 65 3.11 2.63 -17.92
N TYR A 66 3.71 1.66 -17.22
CA TYR A 66 4.28 1.86 -15.89
C TYR A 66 5.32 2.99 -15.85
N ARG A 67 6.02 3.28 -16.95
CA ARG A 67 6.99 4.39 -17.02
C ARG A 67 6.30 5.75 -16.90
N ARG A 68 5.02 5.86 -17.29
CA ARG A 68 4.22 7.07 -17.07
C ARG A 68 3.81 7.20 -15.61
N LEU A 69 3.43 6.08 -14.98
CA LEU A 69 3.10 6.04 -13.54
C LEU A 69 4.31 6.45 -12.68
N VAL A 70 5.50 5.92 -12.98
CA VAL A 70 6.73 6.30 -12.27
C VAL A 70 7.07 7.78 -12.48
N ARG A 71 6.91 8.33 -13.69
CA ARG A 71 7.11 9.77 -13.94
C ARG A 71 6.12 10.65 -13.17
N ALA A 72 4.89 10.18 -12.97
CA ALA A 72 3.87 10.87 -12.19
C ALA A 72 4.01 10.66 -10.67
N ALA A 73 4.97 9.84 -10.22
CA ALA A 73 5.10 9.43 -8.81
C ALA A 73 5.18 10.60 -7.82
N PRO A 74 5.92 11.71 -8.07
CA PRO A 74 5.92 12.85 -7.14
C PRO A 74 4.52 13.46 -6.93
N ALA A 75 3.74 13.61 -8.00
CA ALA A 75 2.38 14.12 -7.90
C ALA A 75 1.44 13.13 -7.19
N LEU A 76 1.53 11.84 -7.51
CA LEU A 76 0.76 10.78 -6.86
C LEU A 76 1.10 10.67 -5.37
N TYR A 77 2.37 10.83 -5.01
CA TYR A 77 2.82 10.84 -3.62
C TYR A 77 2.22 12.01 -2.83
N LEU A 78 2.27 13.23 -3.38
CA LEU A 78 1.67 14.40 -2.73
C LEU A 78 0.16 14.27 -2.60
N LEU A 79 -0.52 13.74 -3.62
CA LEU A 79 -1.96 13.44 -3.55
C LEU A 79 -2.26 12.39 -2.47
N GLY A 80 -1.48 11.32 -2.40
CA GLY A 80 -1.63 10.30 -1.38
C GLY A 80 -1.38 10.85 0.03
N LEU A 81 -0.37 11.73 0.18
CA LEU A 81 -0.06 12.39 1.44
C LEU A 81 -1.18 13.34 1.88
N ALA A 82 -1.74 14.09 0.93
CA ALA A 82 -2.93 14.90 1.16
C ALA A 82 -4.12 14.03 1.58
N GLY A 83 -4.28 12.84 0.97
CA GLY A 83 -5.28 11.85 1.37
C GLY A 83 -5.09 11.36 2.81
N LEU A 84 -3.86 11.03 3.21
CA LEU A 84 -3.52 10.68 4.60
C LEU A 84 -3.83 11.85 5.56
N ALA A 85 -3.49 13.08 5.17
CA ALA A 85 -3.79 14.26 5.97
C ALA A 85 -5.31 14.52 6.08
N ALA A 86 -6.06 14.31 4.99
CA ALA A 86 -7.50 14.51 4.94
C ALA A 86 -8.27 13.61 5.91
N VAL A 87 -7.72 12.43 6.26
CA VAL A 87 -8.32 11.56 7.30
C VAL A 87 -8.46 12.27 8.64
N PHE A 88 -7.53 13.18 8.99
CA PHE A 88 -7.61 13.94 10.26
C PHE A 88 -8.74 14.98 10.29
N VAL A 89 -9.34 15.31 9.15
CA VAL A 89 -10.45 16.28 9.06
C VAL A 89 -11.75 15.61 8.69
N LEU A 90 -11.72 14.69 7.72
CA LEU A 90 -12.89 14.04 7.12
C LEU A 90 -13.10 12.59 7.57
N GLY A 91 -12.10 11.98 8.23
CA GLY A 91 -12.20 10.59 8.66
C GLY A 91 -13.25 10.38 9.73
N ARG A 92 -13.82 9.18 9.82
CA ARG A 92 -14.65 8.75 10.95
C ARG A 92 -13.83 7.87 11.89
N THR A 93 -14.07 8.01 13.19
CA THR A 93 -13.48 7.14 14.20
C THR A 93 -14.27 5.83 14.24
N VAL A 94 -13.60 4.72 13.94
CA VAL A 94 -14.16 3.37 14.02
C VAL A 94 -13.21 2.56 14.90
N SER A 95 -13.74 1.92 15.94
CA SER A 95 -12.95 1.10 16.89
C SER A 95 -11.72 1.85 17.46
N GLY A 96 -11.91 3.10 17.88
CA GLY A 96 -10.85 3.94 18.45
C GLY A 96 -9.88 4.57 17.44
N ALA A 97 -9.95 4.19 16.15
CA ALA A 97 -9.04 4.69 15.13
C ALA A 97 -9.74 5.51 14.04
N ARG A 98 -9.14 6.63 13.66
CA ARG A 98 -9.60 7.50 12.58
C ARG A 98 -8.78 7.21 11.32
N ARG A 99 -9.25 6.26 10.53
CA ARG A 99 -8.54 5.74 9.33
C ARG A 99 -9.36 5.77 8.05
N TRP A 100 -10.69 5.78 8.17
CA TRP A 100 -11.61 5.61 7.05
C TRP A 100 -12.30 6.93 6.71
N ILE A 101 -12.31 7.27 5.43
CA ILE A 101 -13.16 8.34 4.89
C ILE A 101 -14.41 7.67 4.29
N VAL A 102 -15.58 8.04 4.80
CA VAL A 102 -16.86 7.43 4.44
C VAL A 102 -17.61 8.34 3.47
N PHE A 103 -17.88 7.83 2.27
CA PHE A 103 -18.66 8.46 1.21
C PHE A 103 -19.94 7.64 0.99
N GLY A 104 -20.97 7.91 1.79
CA GLY A 104 -22.23 7.16 1.74
C GLY A 104 -22.03 5.66 1.97
N PRO A 105 -22.34 4.78 1.00
CA PRO A 105 -22.14 3.33 1.13
C PRO A 105 -20.69 2.88 0.95
N MET A 106 -19.79 3.77 0.50
CA MET A 106 -18.38 3.46 0.26
C MET A 106 -17.51 3.98 1.39
N SER A 107 -16.50 3.21 1.76
CA SER A 107 -15.47 3.61 2.71
C SER A 107 -14.11 3.40 2.07
N ILE A 108 -13.29 4.44 2.03
CA ILE A 108 -11.93 4.39 1.49
C ILE A 108 -10.96 4.59 2.64
N GLN A 109 -9.93 3.75 2.69
CA GLN A 109 -8.80 3.90 3.60
C GLN A 109 -7.63 4.50 2.82
N PRO A 110 -7.30 5.79 3.01
CA PRO A 110 -6.26 6.44 2.22
C PRO A 110 -4.88 5.80 2.37
N SER A 111 -4.59 5.17 3.51
CA SER A 111 -3.32 4.46 3.74
C SER A 111 -3.13 3.25 2.82
N GLU A 112 -4.20 2.59 2.39
CA GLU A 112 -4.14 1.49 1.41
C GLU A 112 -3.68 1.98 0.03
N LEU A 113 -4.29 3.08 -0.45
CA LEU A 113 -3.89 3.73 -1.71
C LEU A 113 -2.48 4.32 -1.62
N PHE A 114 -2.10 4.82 -0.46
CA PHE A 114 -0.78 5.42 -0.26
C PHE A 114 0.36 4.41 -0.42
N LYS A 115 0.16 3.12 -0.09
CA LYS A 115 1.20 2.09 -0.29
C LYS A 115 1.67 2.01 -1.75
N ILE A 116 0.75 2.14 -2.70
CA ILE A 116 1.08 2.14 -4.13
C ILE A 116 1.89 3.40 -4.48
N CYS A 117 1.44 4.57 -4.01
CA CYS A 117 2.13 5.85 -4.22
C CYS A 117 3.55 5.83 -3.62
N PHE A 118 3.71 5.21 -2.45
CA PHE A 118 4.97 5.01 -1.75
C PHE A 118 5.95 4.17 -2.57
N VAL A 119 5.51 3.03 -3.10
CA VAL A 119 6.35 2.20 -3.98
C VAL A 119 6.81 3.00 -5.20
N LEU A 120 5.88 3.70 -5.87
CA LEU A 120 6.19 4.48 -7.06
C LEU A 120 7.21 5.59 -6.79
N ILE A 121 7.09 6.34 -5.69
CA ILE A 121 8.02 7.43 -5.39
C ILE A 121 9.40 6.91 -5.00
N VAL A 122 9.47 5.79 -4.28
CA VAL A 122 10.75 5.16 -3.92
C VAL A 122 11.44 4.66 -5.18
N VAL A 123 10.71 3.98 -6.08
CA VAL A 123 11.22 3.55 -7.38
C VAL A 123 11.68 4.76 -8.20
N TRP A 124 10.91 5.84 -8.27
CA TRP A 124 11.29 7.06 -8.98
C TRP A 124 12.57 7.70 -8.43
N ALA A 125 12.70 7.79 -7.11
CA ALA A 125 13.87 8.35 -6.44
C ALA A 125 15.14 7.49 -6.68
N LEU A 126 14.96 6.17 -6.76
CA LEU A 126 16.05 5.23 -7.03
C LEU A 126 16.40 5.19 -8.52
N ALA A 127 15.41 5.23 -9.43
CA ALA A 127 15.57 5.02 -10.87
C ALA A 127 16.58 5.98 -11.53
N SER A 128 16.62 7.23 -11.07
CA SER A 128 17.59 8.23 -11.57
C SER A 128 19.04 7.94 -11.16
N ARG A 129 19.25 7.00 -10.23
CA ARG A 129 20.55 6.69 -9.62
C ARG A 129 20.94 5.21 -9.74
N TRP A 130 20.21 4.39 -10.51
CA TRP A 130 20.47 2.95 -10.64
C TRP A 130 21.87 2.58 -11.14
N ALA A 131 22.58 3.50 -11.81
CA ALA A 131 23.97 3.27 -12.23
C ALA A 131 25.00 3.38 -11.09
N GLN A 132 24.61 3.85 -9.90
CA GLN A 132 25.50 3.97 -8.75
C GLN A 132 24.94 3.25 -7.52
N PRO A 133 25.79 2.60 -6.71
CA PRO A 133 25.36 2.00 -5.45
C PRO A 133 24.69 3.06 -4.56
N VAL A 134 23.66 2.64 -3.82
CA VAL A 134 22.91 3.52 -2.92
C VAL A 134 23.85 4.14 -1.86
N GLY A 135 24.20 5.42 -2.07
CA GLY A 135 25.07 6.18 -1.19
C GLY A 135 24.31 6.91 -0.07
N LYS A 136 25.06 7.54 0.84
CA LYS A 136 24.52 8.30 1.99
C LYS A 136 23.52 9.38 1.57
N LEU A 137 23.76 10.07 0.46
CA LEU A 137 22.87 11.10 -0.08
C LEU A 137 21.51 10.52 -0.53
N THR A 138 21.52 9.35 -1.17
CA THR A 138 20.28 8.66 -1.58
C THR A 138 19.46 8.24 -0.36
N ILE A 139 20.12 7.74 0.69
CA ILE A 139 19.48 7.41 1.97
C ILE A 139 18.85 8.66 2.60
N ALA A 140 19.59 9.78 2.62
CA ALA A 140 19.08 11.05 3.15
C ALA A 140 17.85 11.58 2.39
N LEU A 141 17.78 11.38 1.07
CA LEU A 141 16.62 11.77 0.26
C LEU A 141 15.41 10.85 0.45
N ILE A 142 15.63 9.57 0.73
CA ILE A 142 14.57 8.58 0.97
C ILE A 142 13.99 8.71 2.38
N LEU A 143 14.81 9.14 3.35
CA LEU A 143 14.39 9.28 4.74
C LEU A 143 13.10 10.11 4.92
N PRO A 144 12.95 11.34 4.38
CA PRO A 144 11.70 12.10 4.51
C PRO A 144 10.52 11.44 3.77
N ILE A 145 10.77 10.77 2.64
CA ILE A 145 9.74 10.08 1.85
C ILE A 145 9.06 8.99 2.68
N VAL A 146 9.79 8.37 3.61
CA VAL A 146 9.31 7.30 4.50
C VAL A 146 8.81 7.88 5.83
N ALA A 147 9.57 8.77 6.44
CA ALA A 147 9.30 9.27 7.78
C ALA A 147 8.00 10.07 7.86
N VAL A 148 7.75 10.96 6.89
CA VAL A 148 6.56 11.82 6.88
C VAL A 148 5.26 10.99 6.86
N PRO A 149 5.05 10.06 5.92
CA PRO A 149 3.83 9.26 5.92
C PRO A 149 3.77 8.26 7.08
N ALA A 150 4.90 7.71 7.52
CA ALA A 150 4.91 6.83 8.70
C ALA A 150 4.37 7.57 9.94
N VAL A 151 4.80 8.82 10.18
CA VAL A 151 4.28 9.65 11.28
C VAL A 151 2.78 9.91 11.12
N LEU A 152 2.31 10.23 9.91
CA LEU A 152 0.87 10.44 9.67
C LEU A 152 0.06 9.17 9.93
N ILE A 153 0.54 8.00 9.49
CA ILE A 153 -0.17 6.73 9.67
C ILE A 153 -0.17 6.29 11.14
N ILE A 154 0.94 6.46 11.86
CA ILE A 154 1.01 6.21 13.31
C ILE A 154 0.01 7.09 14.06
N LYS A 155 -0.14 8.35 13.66
CA LYS A 155 -1.15 9.27 14.22
C LYS A 155 -2.60 8.88 13.88
N GLN A 156 -2.83 8.00 12.91
CA GLN A 156 -4.15 7.40 12.58
C GLN A 156 -4.42 6.11 13.40
N PRO A 157 -3.81 6.01 14.58
CA PRO A 157 -3.46 4.75 15.26
C PRO A 157 -3.19 3.51 14.42
N ASP A 158 -2.72 3.59 13.17
CA ASP A 158 -2.64 2.43 12.24
C ASP A 158 -1.25 1.80 12.19
N LEU A 159 -0.87 1.17 13.31
CA LEU A 159 0.49 0.64 13.48
C LEU A 159 0.82 -0.48 12.48
N GLY A 160 -0.15 -1.33 12.13
CA GLY A 160 0.02 -2.40 11.16
C GLY A 160 0.41 -1.86 9.79
N THR A 161 -0.29 -0.83 9.31
CA THR A 161 0.01 -0.22 8.00
C THR A 161 1.34 0.54 8.01
N ALA A 162 1.67 1.22 9.11
CA ALA A 162 2.97 1.89 9.26
C ALA A 162 4.13 0.88 9.22
N LEU A 163 3.99 -0.26 9.90
CA LEU A 163 5.00 -1.31 9.95
C LEU A 163 5.26 -1.91 8.56
N LEU A 164 4.23 -2.04 7.71
CA LEU A 164 4.36 -2.58 6.35
C LEU A 164 5.21 -1.72 5.41
N LEU A 165 5.40 -0.42 5.69
CA LEU A 165 6.27 0.42 4.87
C LEU A 165 7.74 0.00 4.96
N VAL A 166 8.17 -0.54 6.11
CA VAL A 166 9.55 -0.95 6.37
C VAL A 166 10.01 -2.13 5.50
N PRO A 167 9.32 -3.29 5.46
CA PRO A 167 9.71 -4.41 4.60
C PRO A 167 9.59 -4.04 3.12
N VAL A 168 8.59 -3.25 2.72
CA VAL A 168 8.45 -2.77 1.33
C VAL A 168 9.66 -1.93 0.92
N LEU A 169 10.04 -0.96 1.74
CA LEU A 169 11.23 -0.14 1.49
C LEU A 169 12.49 -0.99 1.42
N THR A 170 12.63 -1.94 2.34
CA THR A 170 13.78 -2.84 2.41
C THR A 170 13.96 -3.63 1.11
N ILE A 171 12.88 -4.25 0.61
CA ILE A 171 12.90 -5.00 -0.64
C ILE A 171 13.31 -4.11 -1.82
N LEU A 172 12.77 -2.89 -1.90
CA LEU A 172 13.11 -1.94 -2.97
C LEU A 172 14.58 -1.49 -2.91
N LEU A 173 15.11 -1.25 -1.72
CA LEU A 173 16.50 -0.85 -1.53
C LEU A 173 17.48 -2.00 -1.84
N VAL A 174 17.15 -3.24 -1.45
CA VAL A 174 17.91 -4.44 -1.84
C VAL A 174 17.93 -4.57 -3.36
N GLY A 175 16.76 -4.46 -4.01
CA GLY A 175 16.62 -4.53 -5.46
C GLY A 175 17.42 -3.45 -6.20
N ALA A 176 17.63 -2.29 -5.58
CA ALA A 176 18.48 -1.21 -6.09
C ALA A 176 19.98 -1.37 -5.78
N GLY A 177 20.41 -2.51 -5.20
CA GLY A 177 21.81 -2.80 -4.93
C GLY A 177 22.35 -2.28 -3.59
N LEU A 178 21.48 -1.99 -2.61
CA LEU A 178 21.92 -1.65 -1.26
C LEU A 178 22.64 -2.84 -0.62
N ARG A 179 23.81 -2.59 -0.01
CA ARG A 179 24.58 -3.62 0.69
C ARG A 179 23.76 -4.15 1.88
N LEU A 180 23.56 -5.47 1.95
CA LEU A 180 22.82 -6.15 3.03
C LEU A 180 23.31 -5.79 4.45
N LYS A 181 24.58 -5.42 4.60
CA LYS A 181 25.15 -4.94 5.88
C LYS A 181 24.45 -3.68 6.41
N VAL A 182 24.02 -2.78 5.53
CA VAL A 182 23.28 -1.55 5.91
C VAL A 182 21.87 -1.89 6.40
N LEU A 183 21.27 -2.94 5.84
CA LEU A 183 19.97 -3.45 6.29
C LEU A 183 20.06 -4.12 7.65
N GLY A 184 21.14 -4.87 7.92
CA GLY A 184 21.41 -5.39 9.25
C GLY A 184 21.51 -4.27 10.29
N GLY A 185 22.17 -3.15 9.95
CA GLY A 185 22.23 -1.96 10.80
C GLY A 185 20.87 -1.28 11.02
N LEU A 186 20.06 -1.13 9.97
CA LEU A 186 18.71 -0.57 10.08
C LEU A 186 17.76 -1.47 10.88
N ALA A 187 17.83 -2.79 10.70
CA ALA A 187 17.04 -3.76 11.44
C ALA A 187 17.41 -3.74 12.92
N LEU A 188 18.71 -3.68 13.25
CA LEU A 188 19.17 -3.52 14.63
C LEU A 188 18.68 -2.20 15.24
N ALA A 189 18.80 -1.08 14.52
CA ALA A 189 18.31 0.22 14.98
C ALA A 189 16.79 0.21 15.23
N ALA A 190 16.01 -0.43 14.35
CA ALA A 190 14.57 -0.59 14.53
C ALA A 190 14.24 -1.45 15.75
N LEU A 191 14.97 -2.55 15.96
CA LEU A 191 14.83 -3.42 17.14
C LEU A 191 15.16 -2.65 18.43
N SER A 192 16.24 -1.86 18.41
CA SER A 192 16.65 -1.01 19.53
C SER A 192 15.66 0.11 19.85
N ALA A 193 14.87 0.55 18.86
CA ALA A 193 13.83 1.56 19.03
C ALA A 193 12.50 0.96 19.52
N MET A 194 12.30 -0.36 19.51
CA MET A 194 11.06 -0.99 19.97
C MET A 194 10.70 -0.68 21.43
N PRO A 195 11.64 -0.65 22.40
CA PRO A 195 11.32 -0.26 23.77
C PRO A 195 10.85 1.19 23.88
N LEU A 196 11.42 2.11 23.08
CA LEU A 196 10.99 3.51 23.03
C LEU A 196 9.62 3.65 22.37
N ALA A 197 9.36 2.86 21.32
CA ALA A 197 8.05 2.79 20.70
C ALA A 197 7.00 2.26 21.69
N TRP A 198 7.33 1.26 22.50
CA TRP A 198 6.47 0.70 23.55
C TRP A 198 6.03 1.77 24.57
N LEU A 199 6.95 2.66 24.97
CA LEU A 199 6.64 3.77 25.87
C LEU A 199 5.76 4.86 25.22
N ALA A 200 5.70 4.92 23.89
CA ALA A 200 4.88 5.87 23.14
C ALA A 200 3.50 5.30 22.74
N LEU A 201 3.26 3.99 22.94
CA LEU A 201 1.93 3.42 22.78
C LEU A 201 1.03 3.93 23.92
N LYS A 202 -0.14 4.44 23.56
CA LYS A 202 -1.20 4.73 24.54
C LYS A 202 -1.76 3.41 25.06
N ASP A 203 -2.01 3.37 26.37
CA ASP A 203 -2.80 2.32 27.00
C ASP A 203 -4.17 2.25 26.31
N TYR A 204 -4.46 1.11 25.70
CA TYR A 204 -5.73 0.78 25.08
C TYR A 204 -6.38 -0.35 25.86
#